data_AF-V5GCA4-F1
#
_entry.id   AF-V5GCA4-F1
#
_cell.length_a   1.000
_cell.length_b   1.000
_cell.length_c   1.000
_cell.angle_alpha   90.00
_cell.angle_beta   90.00
_cell.angle_gamma   90.00
#
_symmetry.space_group_name_H-M   'P 1'
#
loop_
_entity.id
_entity.type
_entity.pdbx_description
1 polymer ?
#
loop_
_entity_poly.entity_id
_entity_poly.type
_entity_poly.pdbx_seq_one_letter_code
_entity_poly.pdbx_strand_id
1 'polypeptide(L)'
;CDPKRSCALNRDEGLTSAFIIAHETAHILGLSHDGDKKNGNDCNVEALEGSVMAPMVSATFSKFYWSQCSKREFRKNVGKWICLLNSPSGLGDIVLNATLQTSFTMDEQCRME
;
A
#
# COMPACT_ATOMS: atom_id res chain seq x y z
N CYS A 1 6.97 4.83 -13.08
CA CYS A 1 8.01 4.67 -14.13
C CYS A 1 8.55 6.01 -14.65
N ASP A 2 8.36 7.11 -13.92
CA ASP A 2 9.09 8.36 -14.16
C ASP A 2 10.20 8.45 -13.11
N PRO A 3 11.49 8.33 -13.47
CA PRO A 3 12.60 8.34 -12.51
C PRO A 3 12.66 9.60 -11.64
N LYS A 4 12.08 10.74 -12.08
CA LYS A 4 12.08 11.98 -11.31
C LYS A 4 10.97 12.06 -10.27
N ARG A 5 9.96 11.19 -10.37
CA ARG A 5 8.72 11.28 -9.58
C ARG A 5 8.30 9.95 -8.93
N SER A 6 9.02 8.87 -9.18
CA SER A 6 8.71 7.53 -8.64
C SER A 6 9.34 7.36 -7.25
N CYS A 7 8.89 8.16 -6.28
CA CYS A 7 9.32 8.11 -4.89
C CYS A 7 8.16 8.46 -3.94
N ALA A 8 8.25 8.00 -2.70
CA ALA A 8 7.36 8.37 -1.60
C ALA A 8 8.19 8.65 -0.34
N LEU A 9 7.69 9.54 0.51
CA LEU A 9 8.23 9.80 1.84
C LEU A 9 7.22 9.33 2.87
N ASN A 10 7.61 8.37 3.69
CA ASN A 10 6.76 7.80 4.74
C ASN A 10 7.38 8.15 6.09
N ARG A 11 6.54 8.60 7.02
CA ARG A 11 6.93 8.75 8.42
C ARG A 11 6.83 7.39 9.09
N ASP A 12 7.87 7.00 9.81
CA ASP A 12 7.83 5.79 10.62
C ASP A 12 7.09 6.05 11.94
N GLU A 13 6.03 5.28 12.16
CA GLU A 13 5.17 5.27 13.35
C GLU A 13 4.98 3.83 13.89
N GLY A 14 5.93 2.92 13.61
CA GLY A 14 5.91 1.54 14.11
C GLY A 14 5.58 0.50 13.04
N LEU A 15 4.94 -0.60 13.43
CA LEU A 15 4.58 -1.66 12.47
C LEU A 15 3.43 -1.21 11.55
N THR A 16 2.61 -0.27 12.00
CA THR A 16 1.57 0.40 11.20
C THR A 16 2.12 1.11 9.98
N SER A 17 3.38 1.54 10.00
CA SER A 17 4.08 2.15 8.85
C SER A 17 4.00 1.29 7.59
N ALA A 18 3.93 -0.04 7.72
CA ALA A 18 3.78 -0.95 6.59
C ALA A 18 2.51 -0.66 5.78
N PHE A 19 1.41 -0.27 6.43
CA PHE A 19 0.18 0.12 5.75
C PHE A 19 0.35 1.43 4.98
N ILE A 20 1.01 2.41 5.58
CA ILE A 20 1.32 3.71 4.95
C ILE A 20 2.19 3.48 3.72
N ILE A 21 3.23 2.65 3.85
CA ILE A 21 4.11 2.28 2.71
C ILE A 21 3.29 1.65 1.58
N ALA A 22 2.35 0.74 1.89
CA ALA A 22 1.49 0.14 0.89
C ALA A 22 0.57 1.17 0.20
N HIS A 23 -0.02 2.08 0.97
CA HIS A 23 -0.86 3.18 0.49
C HIS A 23 -0.10 4.10 -0.47
N GLU A 24 1.06 4.60 -0.05
CA GLU A 24 1.87 5.51 -0.87
C GLU A 24 2.44 4.81 -2.11
N THR A 25 2.79 3.53 -2.00
CA THR A 25 3.21 2.73 -3.16
C THR A 25 2.08 2.61 -4.19
N ALA A 26 0.83 2.45 -3.75
CA ALA A 26 -0.31 2.42 -4.64
C ALA A 26 -0.56 3.78 -5.33
N HIS A 27 -0.33 4.90 -4.65
CA HIS A 27 -0.31 6.22 -5.29
C HIS A 27 0.77 6.33 -6.38
N ILE A 28 1.99 5.82 -6.15
CA ILE A 28 3.04 5.75 -7.18
C ILE A 28 2.59 4.93 -8.40
N LEU A 29 1.81 3.87 -8.17
CA LEU A 29 1.21 3.04 -9.22
C LEU A 29 0.01 3.72 -9.92
N GLY A 30 -0.44 4.88 -9.42
CA GLY A 30 -1.50 5.69 -10.01
C GLY A 30 -2.91 5.30 -9.55
N LEU A 31 -3.05 4.77 -8.33
CA LEU A 31 -4.34 4.56 -7.70
C LEU A 31 -4.79 5.84 -6.97
N SER A 32 -6.10 6.10 -7.02
CA SER A 32 -6.78 7.19 -6.33
C SER A 32 -7.29 6.74 -4.95
N HIS A 33 -7.69 7.70 -4.11
CA HIS A 33 -8.37 7.35 -2.87
C HIS A 33 -9.73 6.72 -3.14
N ASP A 34 -10.10 5.74 -2.33
CA ASP A 34 -11.42 5.14 -2.37
C ASP A 34 -12.50 6.16 -1.99
N GLY A 35 -13.53 6.26 -2.81
CA GLY A 35 -14.57 7.30 -2.69
C GLY A 35 -14.18 8.69 -3.24
N ASP A 36 -13.02 8.82 -3.92
CA ASP A 36 -12.66 10.08 -4.58
C ASP A 36 -13.57 10.39 -5.79
N LYS A 37 -14.58 11.22 -5.52
CA LYS A 37 -15.55 11.69 -6.52
C LYS A 37 -14.92 12.45 -7.68
N LYS A 38 -13.76 13.09 -7.50
CA LYS A 38 -13.10 13.84 -8.59
C LYS A 38 -12.54 12.91 -9.65
N ASN A 39 -12.11 11.72 -9.23
CA ASN A 39 -11.59 10.68 -10.11
C ASN A 39 -12.67 9.66 -10.54
N GLY A 40 -13.93 9.87 -10.15
CA GLY A 40 -15.03 8.95 -10.43
C GLY A 40 -14.90 7.62 -9.67
N ASN A 41 -14.21 7.63 -8.53
CA ASN A 41 -14.07 6.46 -7.67
C ASN A 41 -15.35 6.31 -6.82
N ASP A 42 -16.05 5.19 -7.01
CA ASP A 42 -17.35 4.89 -6.42
C ASP A 42 -17.27 4.05 -5.13
N CYS A 43 -16.06 3.69 -4.67
CA CYS A 43 -15.82 2.82 -3.52
C CYS A 43 -15.92 3.51 -2.16
N ASN A 44 -16.96 4.33 -1.96
CA ASN A 44 -17.20 5.08 -0.72
C ASN A 44 -17.42 4.15 0.49
N VAL A 45 -18.06 3.00 0.28
CA VAL A 45 -18.31 2.02 1.34
C VAL A 45 -17.00 1.35 1.77
N GLU A 46 -16.19 0.91 0.80
CA GLU A 46 -14.89 0.29 1.08
C GLU A 46 -13.90 1.29 1.72
N ALA A 47 -14.02 2.58 1.42
CA ALA A 47 -13.29 3.64 2.11
C ALA A 47 -13.64 3.72 3.61
N LEU A 48 -14.94 3.67 3.95
CA LEU A 48 -15.40 3.67 5.34
C LEU A 48 -15.03 2.39 6.10
N GLU A 49 -14.87 1.28 5.39
CA GLU A 49 -14.41 0.02 6.00
C GLU A 49 -12.89 -0.05 6.24
N GLY A 50 -12.13 0.96 5.82
CA GLY A 50 -10.67 1.01 6.01
C GLY A 50 -9.87 0.21 4.99
N SER A 51 -10.35 0.13 3.74
CA SER A 51 -9.52 -0.37 2.62
C SER A 51 -8.19 0.36 2.50
N VAL A 52 -7.19 -0.26 1.86
CA VAL A 52 -5.81 0.27 1.81
C VAL A 52 -5.77 1.70 1.24
N MET A 53 -6.60 2.02 0.24
CA MET A 53 -6.65 3.35 -0.38
C MET A 53 -7.73 4.27 0.22
N ALA A 54 -8.28 3.96 1.39
CA ALA A 54 -9.14 4.90 2.11
C ALA A 54 -8.38 6.21 2.39
N PRO A 55 -9.01 7.39 2.19
CA PRO A 55 -8.34 8.69 2.34
C PRO A 55 -7.97 9.01 3.79
N MET A 56 -8.65 8.37 4.75
CA MET A 56 -8.31 8.42 6.15
C MET A 56 -7.95 7.01 6.58
N VAL A 57 -6.75 6.85 7.13
CA VAL A 57 -6.34 5.60 7.76
C VAL A 57 -7.18 5.45 9.03
N SER A 58 -8.34 4.80 8.91
CA SER A 58 -9.03 4.27 10.08
C SER A 58 -8.17 3.11 10.56
N ALA A 59 -7.38 3.35 11.60
CA ALA A 59 -6.44 2.43 12.23
C ALA A 59 -7.10 1.20 12.88
N THR A 60 -8.16 0.68 12.27
CA THR A 60 -8.73 -0.62 12.57
C THR A 60 -7.90 -1.66 11.84
N PHE A 61 -6.88 -2.20 12.53
CA PHE A 61 -6.04 -3.34 12.15
C PHE A 61 -6.81 -4.64 11.79
N SER A 62 -8.12 -4.58 11.62
CA SER A 62 -9.00 -5.71 11.37
C SER A 62 -9.22 -6.00 9.88
N LYS A 63 -8.96 -5.04 8.99
CA LYS A 63 -9.26 -5.19 7.55
C LYS A 63 -8.16 -4.62 6.66
N PHE A 64 -7.23 -5.48 6.24
CA PHE A 64 -6.23 -5.13 5.22
C PHE A 64 -6.66 -5.66 3.86
N TYR A 65 -7.32 -4.84 3.05
CA TYR A 65 -7.75 -5.26 1.72
C TYR A 65 -7.75 -4.11 0.70
N TRP A 66 -7.53 -4.50 -0.56
CA TRP A 66 -7.67 -3.60 -1.71
C TRP A 66 -9.12 -3.57 -2.19
N SER A 67 -9.68 -2.38 -2.31
CA SER A 67 -11.04 -2.15 -2.80
C SER A 67 -11.23 -2.65 -4.24
N GLN A 68 -12.49 -2.73 -4.69
CA GLN A 68 -12.76 -2.99 -6.11
C GLN A 68 -12.25 -1.88 -7.02
N CYS A 69 -12.27 -0.63 -6.57
CA CYS A 69 -11.75 0.51 -7.33
C CYS A 69 -10.23 0.44 -7.46
N SER A 70 -9.52 0.15 -6.38
CA SER A 70 -8.08 -0.09 -6.37
C SER A 70 -7.70 -1.19 -7.37
N LYS A 71 -8.39 -2.33 -7.34
CA LYS A 71 -8.17 -3.45 -8.29
C LYS A 71 -8.42 -3.05 -9.74
N ARG A 72 -9.47 -2.26 -9.99
CA ARG A 72 -9.86 -1.78 -11.33
C ARG A 72 -8.83 -0.80 -11.88
N GLU A 73 -8.39 0.16 -11.08
CA GLU A 73 -7.35 1.12 -11.44
C GLU A 73 -6.00 0.46 -11.67
N PHE A 74 -5.61 -0.49 -10.80
CA PHE A 74 -4.42 -1.32 -10.98
C PHE A 74 -4.43 -2.02 -12.34
N ARG A 75 -5.51 -2.73 -12.67
CA ARG A 75 -5.66 -3.41 -13.98
C ARG A 75 -5.62 -2.45 -15.16
N LYS A 76 -6.19 -1.25 -15.01
CA LYS A 76 -6.13 -0.20 -16.04
C LYS A 76 -4.72 0.35 -16.23
N ASN A 77 -3.90 0.39 -15.18
CA ASN A 77 -2.57 0.99 -15.20
C ASN A 77 -1.44 -0.01 -15.45
N VAL A 78 -1.64 -1.33 -15.28
CA VAL A 78 -0.58 -2.34 -15.40
C VAL A 78 0.20 -2.27 -16.72
N GLY A 79 -0.48 -1.97 -17.84
CA GLY A 79 0.16 -1.82 -19.14
C GLY A 79 1.06 -0.58 -19.28
N LYS A 80 0.98 0.37 -18.36
CA LYS A 80 1.80 1.60 -18.35
C LYS A 80 3.12 1.40 -17.62
N TRP A 81 3.26 0.38 -16.78
CA TRP A 81 4.45 0.18 -15.94
C TRP A 81 5.55 -0.61 -16.66
N ILE A 82 5.96 -0.12 -17.83
CA ILE A 82 6.97 -0.78 -18.66
C ILE A 82 8.31 -1.02 -17.94
N CYS A 83 8.62 -0.19 -16.93
CA CYS A 83 9.82 -0.29 -16.12
C CYS A 83 9.79 -1.42 -15.07
N LEU A 84 8.66 -2.11 -14.91
CA LEU A 84 8.50 -3.23 -13.98
C LEU A 84 8.50 -4.59 -14.70
N LEU A 85 8.75 -4.60 -16.02
CA LEU A 85 8.72 -5.82 -16.85
C LEU A 85 10.02 -6.62 -16.82
N ASN A 86 11.14 -5.99 -16.41
CA ASN A 86 12.41 -6.67 -16.31
C ASN A 86 12.54 -7.39 -14.96
N SER A 87 13.18 -8.56 -14.98
CA SER A 87 13.61 -9.21 -13.74
C SER A 87 14.70 -8.37 -13.06
N PRO A 88 14.71 -8.26 -11.72
CA PRO A 88 15.78 -7.55 -11.02
C PRO A 88 17.09 -8.33 -11.12
N SER A 89 18.18 -7.65 -11.48
CA SER A 89 19.52 -8.24 -11.46
C SER A 89 20.08 -8.20 -10.04
N GLY A 90 20.38 -9.36 -9.45
CA GLY A 90 21.05 -9.44 -8.15
C GLY A 90 20.15 -9.70 -6.93
N LEU A 91 18.93 -10.21 -7.14
CA LEU A 91 18.20 -10.90 -6.07
C LEU A 91 18.90 -12.23 -5.77
N GLY A 92 20.03 -12.21 -5.06
CA GLY A 92 20.34 -13.34 -4.19
C GLY A 92 19.15 -13.51 -3.25
N ASP A 93 18.69 -14.75 -3.05
CA ASP A 93 17.43 -15.08 -2.36
C ASP A 93 17.17 -14.14 -1.18
N ILE A 94 16.30 -13.14 -1.39
CA ILE A 94 15.74 -12.41 -0.25
C ILE A 94 14.84 -13.41 0.43
N VAL A 95 15.40 -14.08 1.43
CA VAL A 95 14.63 -14.96 2.30
C VAL A 95 13.71 -14.07 3.11
N LEU A 96 12.49 -13.89 2.59
CA LEU A 96 11.37 -13.41 3.38
C LEU A 96 11.13 -14.47 4.45
N ASN A 97 11.78 -14.33 5.60
CA ASN A 97 11.48 -15.08 6.82
C ASN A 97 10.08 -14.63 7.27
N ALA A 98 9.06 -15.14 6.57
CA ALA A 98 7.68 -14.78 6.73
C ALA A 98 7.16 -15.37 8.03
N THR A 99 7.41 -14.67 9.12
CA THR A 99 6.54 -14.62 10.29
C THR A 99 6.86 -13.34 11.04
N LEU A 100 6.20 -12.23 10.68
CA LEU A 100 6.17 -11.02 11.51
C LEU A 100 5.77 -11.34 12.97
N GLN A 101 4.98 -12.40 13.16
CA GLN A 101 4.54 -12.89 14.46
C GLN A 101 5.65 -13.45 15.37
N THR A 102 6.85 -13.77 14.85
CA THR A 102 7.94 -14.33 15.67
C THR A 102 9.03 -13.33 16.02
N SER A 103 9.00 -12.11 15.46
CA SER A 103 10.08 -11.14 15.60
C SER A 103 9.81 -10.02 16.63
N PHE A 104 8.55 -9.72 16.93
CA PHE A 104 8.19 -8.65 17.88
C PHE A 104 7.03 -9.05 18.79
N THR A 105 7.28 -9.06 20.09
CA THR A 105 6.27 -9.20 21.15
C THR A 105 5.30 -8.02 21.15
N MET A 106 4.13 -8.17 21.80
CA MET A 106 3.17 -7.08 21.94
C MET A 106 3.77 -5.84 22.62
N ASP A 107 4.63 -6.03 23.62
CA ASP A 107 5.30 -4.92 24.31
C ASP A 107 6.31 -4.20 23.41
N GLU A 108 7.01 -4.93 22.55
CA GLU A 108 7.91 -4.32 21.57
C GLU A 108 7.15 -3.53 20.52
N GLN A 109 6.00 -4.05 20.06
CA GLN A 109 5.12 -3.32 19.15
C GLN A 109 4.63 -2.02 19.80
N CYS A 110 4.11 -2.08 21.03
CA CYS A 110 3.67 -0.89 21.77
C CYS A 110 4.77 0.14 22.04
N ARG A 111 6.06 -0.24 22.04
CA ARG A 111 7.18 0.71 22.18
C ARG A 111 7.57 1.40 20.88
N MET A 112 7.17 0.83 19.74
CA MET A 112 7.51 1.33 18.41
C MET A 112 6.41 2.22 17.81
N GLU A 113 5.17 2.11 18.31
CA GLU A 113 4.04 3.00 17.99
C GLU A 113 4.07 4.27 18.85
#